data_AF-A0A927RIZ8-F1
#
_entry.id   AF-A0A927RIZ8-F1
#
_cell.length_a   1.000
_cell.length_b   1.000
_cell.length_c   1.000
_cell.angle_alpha   90.00
_cell.angle_beta   90.00
_cell.angle_gamma   90.00
#
_symmetry.space_group_name_H-M   'P 1'
#
loop_
_entity.id
_entity.type
_entity.pdbx_description
1 polymer ?
#
loop_
_entity_poly.entity_id
_entity_poly.type
_entity_poly.pdbx_seq_one_letter_code
_entity_poly.pdbx_strand_id
1 'polypeptide(L)'
;MKKIKILSLVFALVFAVSALFGCKKENNSSLDDTKLPYEKSGYLLVDHGTSEYVVLLPQNPSENEYTAANELTYFLGEATQANIAIVNEGSYNVFENSAVISIGDTVYADQRGVKTDGSLDTSGYIMKTIDNQL
;
A
#
# COMPACT_ATOMS: atom_id res chain seq x y z
N MET A 1 -49.45 -2.43 -28.05
CA MET A 1 -49.32 -2.98 -26.67
C MET A 1 -48.90 -4.45 -26.65
N LYS A 2 -49.51 -5.38 -27.40
CA LYS A 2 -49.09 -6.81 -27.41
C LYS A 2 -47.62 -7.01 -27.83
N LYS A 3 -47.14 -6.30 -28.87
CA LYS A 3 -45.74 -6.39 -29.34
C LYS A 3 -44.72 -5.85 -28.32
N ILE A 4 -45.07 -4.83 -27.55
CA ILE A 4 -44.23 -4.27 -26.47
C ILE A 4 -44.18 -5.22 -25.27
N LYS A 5 -45.31 -5.87 -24.93
CA LYS A 5 -45.34 -6.90 -23.88
C LYS A 5 -44.53 -8.14 -24.26
N ILE A 6 -44.55 -8.53 -25.54
CA ILE A 6 -43.73 -9.65 -26.06
C ILE A 6 -42.24 -9.27 -26.03
N LEU A 7 -41.88 -8.04 -26.42
CA LEU A 7 -40.48 -7.58 -26.39
C LEU A 7 -39.92 -7.50 -24.97
N SER A 8 -40.72 -7.02 -24.01
CA SER A 8 -40.35 -6.98 -22.59
C SER A 8 -40.20 -8.38 -21.98
N LEU A 9 -41.05 -9.33 -22.38
CA LEU A 9 -40.94 -10.73 -21.95
C LEU A 9 -39.65 -11.38 -22.46
N VAL A 10 -39.26 -11.10 -23.71
CA VAL A 10 -38.00 -11.61 -24.30
C VAL A 10 -36.79 -11.02 -23.57
N PHE A 11 -36.79 -9.72 -23.27
CA PHE A 11 -35.68 -9.08 -22.55
C PHE A 11 -35.52 -9.61 -21.12
N ALA A 12 -36.62 -9.85 -20.42
CA ALA A 12 -36.60 -10.45 -19.07
C ALA A 12 -36.09 -11.91 -19.11
N LEU A 13 -36.45 -12.67 -20.16
CA LEU A 13 -35.96 -14.03 -20.34
C LEU A 13 -34.45 -14.07 -20.60
N VAL A 14 -33.91 -13.13 -21.39
CA VAL A 14 -32.47 -13.04 -21.66
C VAL A 14 -31.67 -12.72 -20.39
N PHE A 15 -32.18 -11.84 -19.53
CA PHE A 15 -31.56 -11.54 -18.22
C PHE A 15 -31.66 -12.70 -17.22
N ALA A 16 -32.71 -13.51 -17.28
CA ALA A 16 -32.86 -14.68 -16.41
C ALA A 16 -31.91 -15.83 -16.80
N VAL A 17 -31.61 -15.99 -18.09
CA VAL A 17 -30.74 -17.07 -18.60
C VAL A 17 -29.26 -16.75 -18.37
N SER A 18 -28.85 -15.47 -18.36
CA SER A 18 -27.48 -15.07 -18.05
C SER A 18 -27.09 -15.28 -16.58
N ALA A 19 -28.05 -15.37 -15.66
CA ALA A 19 -27.80 -15.68 -14.24
C ALA A 19 -27.41 -17.16 -13.99
N LEU A 20 -27.68 -18.06 -14.93
CA LEU A 20 -27.38 -19.50 -14.79
C LEU A 20 -25.98 -19.89 -15.28
N PHE A 21 -25.26 -18.98 -15.95
CA PHE A 21 -23.84 -19.14 -16.33
C PHE A 21 -22.91 -18.34 -15.42
N GLY A 22 -23.38 -17.93 -14.23
CA GLY A 22 -22.54 -17.38 -13.17
C GLY A 22 -21.60 -18.45 -12.63
N CYS A 23 -20.30 -18.27 -12.90
CA CYS A 23 -19.14 -18.99 -12.36
C CYS A 23 -19.42 -20.39 -11.81
N LYS A 24 -19.07 -21.41 -12.61
CA LYS A 24 -18.70 -22.71 -12.07
C LYS A 24 -17.65 -22.43 -10.98
N LYS A 25 -17.98 -22.74 -9.73
CA LYS A 25 -17.04 -22.72 -8.63
C LYS A 25 -16.03 -23.82 -8.94
N GLU A 26 -15.00 -23.50 -9.70
CA GLU A 26 -13.75 -24.20 -9.52
C GLU A 26 -13.40 -23.96 -8.06
N ASN A 27 -13.27 -25.06 -7.31
CA ASN A 27 -12.56 -25.06 -6.05
C ASN A 27 -11.09 -24.75 -6.40
N ASN A 28 -10.86 -23.51 -6.84
CA ASN A 28 -9.58 -22.88 -6.72
C ASN A 28 -9.35 -22.87 -5.23
N SER A 29 -8.45 -23.77 -4.85
CA SER A 29 -7.77 -23.85 -3.59
C SER A 29 -7.99 -22.56 -2.84
N SER A 30 -8.79 -22.63 -1.77
CA SER A 30 -8.70 -21.64 -0.70
C SER A 30 -7.21 -21.37 -0.58
N LEU A 31 -6.79 -20.14 -0.91
CA LEU A 31 -5.47 -19.71 -0.50
C LEU A 31 -5.55 -19.83 1.02
N ASP A 32 -4.97 -20.93 1.49
CA ASP A 32 -4.83 -21.22 2.89
C ASP A 32 -3.90 -20.13 3.39
N ASP A 33 -4.51 -19.06 3.91
CA ASP A 33 -3.83 -17.90 4.48
C ASP A 33 -2.87 -18.32 5.60
N THR A 34 -2.93 -19.58 6.05
CA THR A 34 -1.98 -20.18 6.98
C THR A 34 -0.67 -20.66 6.33
N LYS A 35 -0.45 -20.44 5.03
CA LYS A 35 0.74 -20.91 4.32
C LYS A 35 1.47 -19.87 3.47
N LEU A 36 1.26 -18.59 3.75
CA LEU A 36 2.15 -17.55 3.22
C LEU A 36 3.43 -17.53 4.06
N PRO A 37 4.63 -17.51 3.45
CA PRO A 37 5.91 -17.59 4.16
C PRO A 37 6.29 -16.27 4.86
N TYR A 38 5.33 -15.41 5.17
CA TYR A 38 5.56 -14.15 5.86
C TYR A 38 4.81 -14.14 7.18
N GLU A 39 5.49 -13.70 8.23
CA GLU A 39 4.84 -13.40 9.50
C GLU A 39 4.17 -12.03 9.41
N LYS A 40 2.93 -11.94 9.89
CA LYS A 40 2.27 -10.64 10.03
C LYS A 40 3.06 -9.83 11.06
N SER A 41 3.51 -8.64 10.66
CA SER A 41 4.32 -7.75 11.51
C SER A 41 3.61 -7.30 12.79
N GLY A 42 2.28 -7.42 12.86
CA GLY A 42 1.46 -6.86 13.94
C GLY A 42 1.18 -5.36 13.78
N TYR A 43 1.75 -4.74 12.75
CA TYR A 43 1.73 -3.31 12.52
C TYR A 43 0.96 -2.94 11.26
N LEU A 44 0.05 -1.99 11.38
CA LEU A 44 -0.78 -1.52 10.27
C LEU A 44 -0.25 -0.17 9.79
N LEU A 45 0.18 -0.10 8.52
CA LEU A 45 0.53 1.17 7.89
C LEU A 45 -0.66 2.14 7.84
N VAL A 46 -1.86 1.59 7.70
CA VAL A 46 -3.12 2.32 7.76
C VAL A 46 -4.14 1.48 8.50
N ASP A 47 -4.84 2.10 9.45
CA ASP A 47 -5.98 1.52 10.15
C ASP A 47 -7.20 2.46 10.05
N HIS A 48 -8.35 1.91 9.66
CA HIS A 48 -9.61 2.65 9.48
C HIS A 48 -9.49 3.95 8.66
N GLY A 49 -8.66 3.97 7.61
CA GLY A 49 -8.46 5.13 6.73
C GLY A 49 -7.58 6.23 7.34
N THR A 50 -6.87 5.93 8.43
CA THR A 50 -5.90 6.82 9.05
C THR A 50 -4.56 6.13 9.23
N SER A 51 -3.47 6.89 9.17
CA SER A 51 -2.13 6.39 9.44
C SER A 51 -1.51 7.19 10.58
N GLU A 52 -0.83 6.50 11.49
CA GLU A 52 0.05 7.13 12.48
C GLU A 52 1.44 7.42 11.92
N TYR A 53 1.75 6.89 10.72
CA TYR A 53 3.04 7.07 10.09
C TYR A 53 3.19 8.45 9.47
N VAL A 54 4.42 8.92 9.49
CA VAL A 54 4.91 10.00 8.63
C VAL A 54 6.02 9.46 7.72
N VAL A 55 6.06 9.91 6.47
CA VAL A 55 7.19 9.65 5.57
C VAL A 55 8.25 10.71 5.82
N LEU A 56 9.43 10.29 6.29
CA LEU A 56 10.57 11.16 6.55
C LEU A 56 11.59 11.04 5.42
N LEU A 57 11.86 12.19 4.78
CA LEU A 57 12.91 12.38 3.79
C LEU A 57 14.14 13.06 4.39
N PRO A 58 15.32 12.96 3.74
CA PRO A 58 16.49 13.74 4.11
C PRO A 58 16.19 15.24 4.05
N GLN A 59 17.04 16.06 4.67
CA GLN A 59 16.90 17.52 4.61
C GLN A 59 16.89 18.02 3.16
N ASN A 60 17.67 17.39 2.27
CA ASN A 60 17.73 17.69 0.85
C ASN A 60 17.55 16.40 0.03
N PRO A 61 16.30 15.96 -0.22
CA PRO A 61 16.06 14.72 -0.94
C PRO A 61 16.41 14.88 -2.43
N SER A 62 16.92 13.81 -3.01
CA SER A 62 17.00 13.62 -4.46
C SER A 62 15.61 13.51 -5.09
N GLU A 63 15.53 13.69 -6.41
CA GLU A 63 14.29 13.53 -7.18
C GLU A 63 13.71 12.12 -7.03
N ASN A 64 14.57 11.09 -6.96
CA ASN A 64 14.14 9.71 -6.77
C ASN A 64 13.53 9.47 -5.38
N GLU A 65 14.15 10.00 -4.32
CA GLU A 65 13.62 9.88 -2.96
C GLU A 65 12.28 10.60 -2.82
N TYR A 66 12.17 11.80 -3.41
CA TYR A 66 10.91 12.54 -3.44
C TYR A 66 9.83 11.79 -4.23
N THR A 67 10.19 11.23 -5.38
CA THR A 67 9.27 10.41 -6.21
C THR A 67 8.79 9.20 -5.44
N ALA A 68 9.69 8.44 -4.81
CA ALA A 68 9.34 7.28 -4.00
C ALA A 68 8.39 7.62 -2.85
N ALA A 69 8.62 8.73 -2.14
CA ALA A 69 7.71 9.19 -1.09
C ALA A 69 6.32 9.55 -1.62
N ASN A 70 6.24 10.26 -2.75
CA ASN A 70 4.97 10.63 -3.36
C ASN A 70 4.21 9.42 -3.89
N GLU A 71 4.87 8.50 -4.58
CA GLU A 71 4.23 7.29 -5.09
C GLU A 71 3.74 6.38 -3.95
N LEU A 72 4.56 6.19 -2.91
CA LEU A 72 4.16 5.41 -1.74
C LEU A 72 2.90 5.98 -1.09
N THR A 73 2.91 7.28 -0.79
CA THR A 73 1.76 7.94 -0.14
C THR A 73 0.54 8.00 -1.05
N TYR A 74 0.74 8.20 -2.37
CA TYR A 74 -0.32 8.17 -3.37
C TYR A 74 -1.01 6.80 -3.40
N PHE A 75 -0.26 5.70 -3.57
CA PHE A 75 -0.86 4.38 -3.66
C PHE A 75 -1.52 3.92 -2.35
N LEU A 76 -0.92 4.26 -1.20
CA LEU A 76 -1.56 4.01 0.10
C LEU A 76 -2.86 4.82 0.23
N GLY A 77 -2.87 6.08 -0.20
CA GLY A 77 -4.05 6.93 -0.23
C GLY A 77 -5.15 6.39 -1.15
N GLU A 78 -4.82 5.96 -2.37
CA GLU A 78 -5.80 5.39 -3.30
C GLU A 78 -6.40 4.09 -2.75
N ALA A 79 -5.59 3.24 -2.11
CA ALA A 79 -6.04 1.96 -1.58
C ALA A 79 -6.87 2.09 -0.29
N THR A 80 -6.60 3.11 0.53
CA THR A 80 -7.11 3.16 1.92
C THR A 80 -7.83 4.45 2.29
N GLN A 81 -7.81 5.45 1.40
CA GLN A 81 -8.22 6.84 1.65
C GLN A 81 -7.43 7.57 2.75
N ALA A 82 -6.36 6.97 3.30
CA ALA A 82 -5.52 7.63 4.29
C ALA A 82 -4.66 8.73 3.68
N ASN A 83 -4.46 9.80 4.46
CA ASN A 83 -3.47 10.82 4.17
C ASN A 83 -2.25 10.59 5.05
N ILE A 84 -1.10 10.37 4.42
CA ILE A 84 0.19 10.18 5.08
C ILE A 84 1.06 11.39 4.74
N ALA A 85 1.49 12.12 5.75
CA ALA A 85 2.31 13.32 5.55
C ALA A 85 3.73 12.95 5.10
N ILE A 86 4.28 13.76 4.19
CA ILE A 86 5.70 13.73 3.81
C ILE A 86 6.37 14.93 4.48
N VAL A 87 7.46 14.67 5.22
CA VAL A 87 8.24 15.69 5.92
C VAL A 87 9.74 15.48 5.67
N ASN A 88 10.54 16.50 5.99
CA ASN A 88 11.99 16.46 5.81
C ASN A 88 12.71 16.63 7.15
N GLU A 89 13.89 16.03 7.24
CA GLU A 89 14.81 16.35 8.34
C GLU A 89 15.12 17.85 8.37
N GLY A 90 15.29 18.39 9.58
CA GLY A 90 15.50 19.81 9.82
C GLY A 90 14.22 20.65 9.92
N SER A 91 13.11 20.22 9.30
CA SER A 91 11.79 20.84 9.49
C SER A 91 10.88 20.02 10.43
N TYR A 92 11.15 18.73 10.58
CA TYR A 92 10.44 17.82 11.46
C TYR A 92 11.38 17.18 12.49
N ASN A 93 10.93 17.14 13.75
CA ASN A 93 11.64 16.44 14.82
C ASN A 93 10.95 15.10 15.06
N VAL A 94 11.70 14.01 14.89
CA VAL A 94 11.19 12.67 15.20
C VAL A 94 11.27 12.44 16.70
N PHE A 95 10.17 12.01 17.31
CA PHE A 95 10.10 11.71 18.73
C PHE A 95 10.35 10.22 18.99
N GLU A 96 10.69 9.91 20.24
CA GLU A 96 10.77 8.53 20.71
C GLU A 96 9.41 7.83 20.50
N ASN A 97 9.42 6.66 19.85
CA ASN A 97 8.25 5.88 19.45
C ASN A 97 7.36 6.47 18.33
N SER A 98 7.80 7.50 17.60
CA SER A 98 7.08 7.92 16.38
C SER A 98 7.06 6.79 15.34
N ALA A 99 5.91 6.53 14.74
CA ALA A 99 5.81 5.67 13.57
C ALA A 99 6.34 6.45 12.36
N VAL A 100 7.45 5.99 11.78
CA VAL A 100 8.13 6.67 10.68
C VAL A 100 8.42 5.66 9.59
N ILE A 101 8.16 6.08 8.35
CA ILE A 101 8.69 5.43 7.15
C ILE A 101 9.84 6.31 6.66
N SER A 102 11.07 5.83 6.80
CA SER A 102 12.25 6.59 6.39
C SER A 102 12.65 6.23 4.97
N ILE A 103 12.69 7.21 4.07
CA ILE A 103 13.06 6.98 2.67
C ILE A 103 14.32 7.79 2.36
N GLY A 104 15.35 7.13 1.85
CA GLY A 104 16.60 7.75 1.45
C GLY A 104 17.67 7.80 2.54
N ASP A 105 18.73 8.57 2.29
CA ASP A 105 19.88 8.70 3.20
C ASP A 105 19.60 9.71 4.33
N THR A 106 18.66 9.34 5.22
CA THR A 106 18.30 10.17 6.38
C THR A 106 19.26 9.93 7.55
N VAL A 107 19.50 10.96 8.36
CA VAL A 107 20.22 10.80 9.64
C VAL A 107 19.47 9.82 10.55
N TYR A 108 18.14 9.82 10.48
CA TYR A 108 17.28 8.89 11.23
C TYR A 108 17.55 7.41 10.93
N ALA A 109 17.72 7.05 9.65
CA ALA A 109 18.08 5.70 9.21
C ALA A 109 19.51 5.34 9.61
N ASP A 110 20.43 6.29 9.46
CA ASP A 110 21.85 6.15 9.82
C ASP A 110 22.04 5.77 11.30
N GLN A 111 21.35 6.49 12.19
CA GLN A 111 21.36 6.26 13.65
C GLN A 111 20.83 4.88 14.04
N ARG A 112 20.01 4.26 13.19
CA ARG A 112 19.44 2.92 13.38
C ARG A 112 20.23 1.82 12.67
N GLY A 113 21.38 2.17 12.10
CA GLY A 113 22.24 1.23 11.38
C GLY A 113 21.62 0.72 10.08
N VAL A 114 20.73 1.50 9.47
CA VAL A 114 20.23 1.25 8.11
C VAL A 114 21.05 2.14 7.19
N LYS A 115 22.14 1.59 6.66
CA LYS A 115 23.00 2.27 5.70
C LYS A 115 23.14 1.43 4.45
N THR A 116 23.29 2.09 3.32
CA THR A 116 23.74 1.44 2.09
C THR A 116 25.26 1.51 2.07
N ASP A 117 25.92 0.44 1.61
CA ASP A 117 27.39 0.41 1.45
C ASP A 117 27.84 0.97 0.09
N GLY A 118 26.93 1.63 -0.64
CA GLY A 118 27.15 2.09 -2.00
C GLY A 118 27.14 0.98 -3.06
N SER A 119 26.80 -0.26 -2.70
CA SER A 119 26.69 -1.39 -3.65
C SER A 119 25.34 -1.46 -4.36
N LEU A 120 24.36 -0.65 -3.95
CA LEU A 120 23.06 -0.57 -4.59
C LEU A 120 23.22 0.14 -5.93
N ASP A 121 23.01 -0.60 -7.03
CA ASP A 121 22.91 -0.03 -8.37
C ASP A 121 21.61 0.80 -8.49
N THR A 122 21.36 1.38 -9.66
CA THR A 122 20.30 2.34 -9.99
C THR A 122 18.89 2.01 -9.47
N SER A 123 18.57 0.73 -9.24
CA SER A 123 17.25 0.29 -8.73
C SER A 123 17.33 -0.60 -7.48
N GLY A 124 18.49 -0.62 -6.80
CA GLY A 124 18.67 -1.36 -5.57
C GLY A 124 18.07 -0.63 -4.37
N TYR A 125 17.49 -1.36 -3.43
CA TYR A 125 16.99 -0.82 -2.17
C TYR A 125 17.23 -1.81 -1.02
N ILE A 126 17.29 -1.27 0.20
CA ILE A 126 17.25 -2.04 1.44
C ILE A 126 15.99 -1.60 2.18
N MET A 127 15.23 -2.56 2.69
CA MET A 127 14.07 -2.33 3.54
C MET A 127 14.31 -3.06 4.86
N LYS A 128 14.15 -2.37 5.99
CA LYS A 128 14.33 -2.96 7.31
C LYS A 128 13.33 -2.38 8.30
N THR A 129 12.50 -3.24 8.86
CA THR A 129 11.62 -2.85 9.97
C THR A 129 12.37 -2.89 11.30
N ILE A 130 12.22 -1.85 12.12
CA ILE A 130 12.81 -1.71 13.46
C ILE A 130 11.68 -1.30 14.42
N ASP A 131 11.23 -2.21 15.28
CA ASP A 131 10.26 -1.93 16.36
C ASP A 131 9.03 -1.08 15.93
N ASN A 132 8.44 -1.40 14.77
CA ASN A 132 7.33 -0.71 14.09
C ASN A 132 7.70 0.44 13.12
N GLN A 133 8.98 0.69 12.89
CA GLN A 133 9.46 1.76 12.02
C GLN A 133 10.01 1.12 10.75
N LEU A 134 9.61 1.62 9.57
CA LEU A 134 9.94 1.03 8.28
C LEU A 134 11.06 1.80 7.57
#